data_AF-A0A539ELK4-F1
#
_entry.id   AF-A0A539ELK4-F1
#
_cell.length_a   1.000
_cell.length_b   1.000
_cell.length_c   1.000
_cell.angle_alpha   90.00
_cell.angle_beta   90.00
_cell.angle_gamma   90.00
#
_symmetry.space_group_name_H-M   'P 1'
#
loop_
_entity.id
_entity.type
_entity.pdbx_description
1 polymer ?
#
loop_
_entity_poly.entity_id
_entity_poly.type
_entity_poly.pdbx_seq_one_letter_code
_entity_poly.pdbx_strand_id
1 'polypeptide(L)'
;MGQSVGDQLKESAALLRGPSNQSSSVGRMVKQALQESRMVGLRALPLIREACQGALTGYCLAGGELPAGSASAVRAVAEWSSNAGIDPMEALMSAVEGIAIGLKGLPPADLVAISERLDAEFTGSGEHFNEVCYRVR
;
A
#
# COMPACT_ATOMS: atom_id res chain seq x y z
N MET A 1 -20.02 8.45 -13.67
CA MET A 1 -19.49 7.79 -12.46
C MET A 1 -17.98 7.91 -12.53
N GLY A 2 -17.34 8.58 -11.59
CA GLY A 2 -15.87 8.70 -11.58
C GLY A 2 -15.22 7.37 -11.18
N GLN A 3 -14.07 7.05 -11.75
CA GLN A 3 -13.24 5.91 -11.30
C GLN A 3 -12.76 6.14 -9.85
N SER A 4 -12.65 5.06 -9.07
CA SER A 4 -12.09 5.11 -7.72
C SER A 4 -10.58 5.39 -7.77
N VAL A 5 -10.01 5.92 -6.68
CA VAL A 5 -8.56 6.17 -6.57
C VAL A 5 -7.77 4.85 -6.65
N GLY A 6 -8.31 3.78 -6.07
CA GLY A 6 -7.72 2.44 -6.18
C GLY A 6 -7.62 1.96 -7.63
N ASP A 7 -8.68 2.13 -8.43
CA ASP A 7 -8.67 1.71 -9.84
C ASP A 7 -7.66 2.52 -10.67
N GLN A 8 -7.60 3.84 -10.45
CA GLN A 8 -6.63 4.71 -11.13
C GLN A 8 -5.18 4.35 -10.80
N LEU A 9 -4.90 4.06 -9.53
CA LEU A 9 -3.55 3.65 -9.09
C LEU A 9 -3.19 2.27 -9.58
N LYS A 10 -4.15 1.34 -9.66
CA LYS A 10 -3.95 0.02 -10.24
C LYS A 10 -3.54 0.11 -11.70
N GLU A 11 -4.29 0.87 -12.50
CA GLU A 11 -3.97 1.09 -13.91
C GLU A 11 -2.59 1.76 -14.08
N SER A 12 -2.34 2.82 -13.32
CA SER A 12 -1.08 3.56 -13.38
C SER A 12 0.13 2.70 -12.97
N ALA A 13 -0.01 1.87 -11.94
CA ALA A 13 1.08 1.05 -11.43
C ALA A 13 1.36 -0.15 -12.35
N ALA A 14 0.33 -0.68 -13.02
CA ALA A 14 0.49 -1.72 -14.02
C ALA A 14 1.29 -1.27 -15.27
N LEU A 15 1.41 0.05 -15.48
CA LEU A 15 2.19 0.63 -16.58
C LEU A 15 3.68 0.83 -16.23
N LEU A 16 4.09 0.63 -14.97
CA LEU A 16 5.49 0.69 -14.56
C LEU A 16 6.24 -0.51 -15.13
N ARG A 17 6.76 -0.43 -16.36
CA ARG A 17 7.63 -1.48 -16.95
C ARG A 17 9.12 -1.19 -16.70
N GLY A 18 9.89 -2.21 -16.28
CA GLY A 18 11.37 -2.19 -16.22
C GLY A 18 12.01 -2.31 -14.82
N PRO A 19 13.06 -3.15 -14.63
CA PRO A 19 13.45 -3.70 -13.32
C PRO A 19 14.16 -2.77 -12.30
N SER A 20 14.49 -1.51 -12.61
CA SER A 20 15.57 -0.83 -11.87
C SER A 20 15.22 0.42 -11.05
N ASN A 21 13.95 0.83 -10.90
CA ASN A 21 13.58 1.98 -10.03
C ASN A 21 12.11 2.01 -9.53
N GLN A 22 11.45 0.85 -9.43
CA GLN A 22 9.99 0.83 -9.32
C GLN A 22 9.41 0.88 -7.91
N SER A 23 10.08 0.35 -6.88
CA SER A 23 9.52 0.32 -5.52
C SER A 23 9.25 1.72 -4.99
N SER A 24 10.19 2.65 -5.17
CA SER A 24 10.00 4.07 -4.86
C SER A 24 8.91 4.75 -5.69
N SER A 25 8.57 4.20 -6.86
CA SER A 25 7.50 4.71 -7.71
C SER A 25 6.13 4.39 -7.14
N VAL A 26 5.93 3.21 -6.55
CA VAL A 26 4.70 2.85 -5.84
C VAL A 26 4.44 3.80 -4.67
N GLY A 27 5.45 4.02 -3.83
CA GLY A 27 5.34 4.97 -2.71
C GLY A 27 5.02 6.40 -3.18
N ARG A 28 5.69 6.87 -4.23
CA ARG A 28 5.41 8.20 -4.81
C ARG A 28 3.98 8.32 -5.31
N MET A 29 3.47 7.30 -6.00
CA MET A 29 2.10 7.29 -6.52
C MET A 29 1.06 7.32 -5.40
N VAL A 30 1.23 6.51 -4.35
CA VAL A 30 0.36 6.52 -3.17
C VAL A 30 0.39 7.90 -2.52
N LYS A 31 1.58 8.46 -2.26
CA LYS A 31 1.74 9.79 -1.67
C LYS A 31 1.05 10.87 -2.49
N GLN A 32 1.23 10.86 -3.81
CA GLN A 32 0.64 11.83 -4.71
C GLN A 32 -0.89 11.74 -4.71
N ALA A 33 -1.46 10.54 -4.82
CA ALA A 33 -2.92 10.36 -4.78
C ALA A 33 -3.54 10.86 -3.47
N LEU A 34 -2.85 10.60 -2.34
CA LEU A 34 -3.29 11.08 -1.04
C LEU A 34 -3.23 12.62 -0.94
N GLN A 35 -2.19 13.24 -1.48
CA GLN A 35 -2.05 14.70 -1.54
C GLN A 35 -3.14 15.36 -2.41
N GLU A 36 -3.48 14.74 -3.55
CA GLU A 36 -4.48 15.26 -4.49
C GLU A 36 -5.91 15.17 -3.95
N SER A 37 -6.19 14.18 -3.09
CA SER A 37 -7.53 13.96 -2.54
C SER A 37 -8.04 15.08 -1.62
N ARG A 38 -7.12 15.87 -1.03
CA ARG A 38 -7.41 16.87 0.01
C ARG A 38 -8.17 16.34 1.25
N MET A 39 -8.23 15.03 1.43
CA MET A 39 -8.86 14.40 2.59
C MET A 39 -7.93 14.50 3.81
N VAL A 40 -8.49 14.79 4.97
CA VAL A 40 -7.75 14.97 6.23
C VAL A 40 -8.42 14.23 7.39
N GLY A 41 -7.65 13.95 8.45
CA GLY A 41 -8.12 13.22 9.63
C GLY A 41 -8.61 11.81 9.31
N LEU A 42 -9.44 11.24 10.20
CA LEU A 42 -9.95 9.87 10.10
C LEU A 42 -10.67 9.56 8.78
N ARG A 43 -11.22 10.58 8.11
CA ARG A 43 -11.92 10.42 6.84
C ARG A 43 -11.00 9.96 5.71
N ALA A 44 -9.69 10.10 5.86
CA ALA A 44 -8.75 9.65 4.86
C ALA A 44 -8.32 8.18 5.02
N LEU A 45 -8.64 7.51 6.14
CA LEU A 45 -8.26 6.10 6.34
C LEU A 45 -8.79 5.17 5.23
N PRO A 46 -10.06 5.26 4.78
CA PRO A 46 -10.53 4.45 3.66
C PRO A 46 -9.78 4.72 2.35
N LEU A 47 -9.41 5.99 2.11
CA LEU A 47 -8.65 6.36 0.93
C LEU A 47 -7.22 5.80 0.95
N ILE A 48 -6.55 5.81 2.12
CA ILE A 48 -5.24 5.18 2.30
C ILE A 48 -5.31 3.70 1.91
N ARG A 49 -6.32 3.00 2.42
CA ARG A 49 -6.55 1.59 2.11
C ARG A 49 -6.74 1.35 0.62
N GLU A 50 -7.65 2.10 -0.01
CA GLU A 50 -7.91 1.99 -1.45
C GLU A 50 -6.66 2.31 -2.29
N ALA A 51 -5.91 3.33 -1.91
CA ALA A 51 -4.72 3.75 -2.63
C ALA A 51 -3.62 2.68 -2.57
N CYS A 52 -3.34 2.15 -1.38
CA CYS A 52 -2.37 1.08 -1.19
C CYS A 52 -2.81 -0.21 -1.89
N GLN A 53 -4.09 -0.59 -1.79
CA GLN A 53 -4.63 -1.74 -2.49
C GLN A 53 -4.43 -1.62 -4.01
N GLY A 54 -4.88 -0.49 -4.59
CA GLY A 54 -4.79 -0.24 -6.02
C GLY A 54 -3.35 -0.25 -6.52
N ALA A 55 -2.48 0.53 -5.88
CA ALA A 55 -1.09 0.66 -6.27
C ALA A 55 -0.35 -0.70 -6.22
N LEU A 56 -0.55 -1.49 -5.16
CA LEU A 56 0.14 -2.79 -5.03
C LEU A 56 -0.43 -3.86 -5.95
N THR A 57 -1.75 -3.87 -6.21
CA THR A 57 -2.31 -4.75 -7.23
C THR A 57 -1.75 -4.42 -8.61
N GLY A 58 -1.69 -3.15 -8.99
CA GLY A 58 -1.11 -2.75 -10.28
C GLY A 58 0.37 -3.09 -10.38
N TYR A 59 1.13 -2.82 -9.31
CA TYR A 59 2.55 -3.14 -9.24
C TYR A 59 2.83 -4.65 -9.31
N CYS A 60 1.98 -5.47 -8.69
CA CYS A 60 2.01 -6.92 -8.84
C CYS A 60 1.81 -7.36 -10.30
N LEU A 61 0.82 -6.76 -10.99
CA LEU A 61 0.57 -7.05 -12.41
C LEU A 61 1.73 -6.63 -13.32
N ALA A 62 2.50 -5.63 -12.91
CA ALA A 62 3.71 -5.19 -13.60
C ALA A 62 4.94 -6.10 -13.34
N GLY A 63 4.82 -7.12 -12.48
CA GLY A 63 5.95 -7.97 -12.08
C GLY A 63 6.93 -7.29 -11.13
N GLY A 64 6.42 -6.33 -10.34
CA GLY A 64 7.21 -5.60 -9.36
C GLY A 64 7.68 -6.45 -8.18
N GLU A 65 8.77 -6.01 -7.53
CA GLU A 65 9.28 -6.63 -6.29
C GLU A 65 8.41 -6.19 -5.10
N LEU A 66 7.46 -7.06 -4.73
CA LEU A 66 6.36 -6.73 -3.82
C LEU A 66 6.79 -6.38 -2.39
N PRO A 67 7.78 -7.06 -1.76
CA PRO A 67 8.28 -6.66 -0.45
C PRO A 67 8.72 -5.19 -0.39
N ALA A 68 9.61 -4.73 -1.28
CA ALA A 68 10.04 -3.33 -1.27
C ALA A 68 8.95 -2.38 -1.74
N GLY A 69 8.08 -2.79 -2.68
CA GLY A 69 6.91 -1.98 -3.07
C GLY A 69 5.96 -1.72 -1.90
N SER A 70 5.71 -2.75 -1.08
CA SER A 70 4.84 -2.68 0.09
C SER A 70 5.44 -1.76 1.16
N ALA A 71 6.70 -1.96 1.51
CA ALA A 71 7.41 -1.07 2.43
C ALA A 71 7.45 0.38 1.93
N SER A 72 7.67 0.60 0.63
CA SER A 72 7.66 1.94 0.05
C SER A 72 6.29 2.61 0.12
N ALA A 73 5.19 1.87 -0.05
CA ALA A 73 3.83 2.40 0.08
C ALA A 73 3.53 2.79 1.54
N VAL A 74 3.88 1.93 2.49
CA VAL A 74 3.69 2.17 3.92
C VAL A 74 4.51 3.39 4.39
N ARG A 75 5.77 3.51 3.95
CA ARG A 75 6.61 4.69 4.22
C ARG A 75 5.98 5.99 3.69
N ALA A 76 5.47 5.95 2.46
CA ALA A 76 4.81 7.09 1.84
C ALA A 76 3.58 7.55 2.63
N VAL A 77 2.80 6.60 3.16
CA VAL A 77 1.64 6.89 4.01
C VAL A 77 2.08 7.50 5.34
N ALA A 78 3.12 6.97 5.99
CA ALA A 78 3.64 7.50 7.25
C ALA A 78 4.15 8.95 7.13
N GLU A 79 4.85 9.25 6.03
CA GLU A 79 5.31 10.61 5.72
C GLU A 79 4.14 11.57 5.44
N TRP A 80 3.10 11.08 4.78
CA TRP A 80 1.92 11.88 4.46
C TRP A 80 1.02 12.11 5.69
N SER A 81 0.81 11.09 6.53
CA SER A 81 -0.09 11.14 7.70
C SER A 81 0.33 12.19 8.72
N SER A 82 1.64 12.34 8.91
CA SER A 82 2.23 13.36 9.79
C SER A 82 1.84 14.79 9.37
N ASN A 83 1.64 15.02 8.06
CA ASN A 83 1.19 16.32 7.52
C ASN A 83 -0.34 16.45 7.43
N ALA A 84 -1.07 15.34 7.52
CA ALA A 84 -2.53 15.29 7.36
C ALA A 84 -3.31 15.31 8.69
N GLY A 85 -2.60 15.36 9.83
CA GLY A 85 -3.21 15.35 11.17
C GLY A 85 -3.89 14.02 11.50
N ILE A 86 -3.34 12.91 11.01
CA ILE A 86 -3.83 11.56 11.25
C ILE A 86 -2.85 10.87 12.19
N ASP A 87 -3.37 10.06 13.11
CA ASP A 87 -2.51 9.20 13.92
C ASP A 87 -1.66 8.29 13.00
N PRO A 88 -0.33 8.32 13.13
CA PRO A 88 0.54 7.54 12.25
C PRO A 88 0.25 6.04 12.30
N MET A 89 -0.11 5.48 13.46
CA MET A 89 -0.42 4.06 13.57
C MET A 89 -1.73 3.72 12.86
N GLU A 90 -2.78 4.53 13.00
CA GLU A 90 -4.03 4.31 12.25
C GLU A 90 -3.82 4.37 10.73
N ALA A 91 -3.01 5.32 10.26
CA ALA A 91 -2.65 5.43 8.84
C ALA A 91 -1.87 4.21 8.35
N LEU A 92 -0.88 3.76 9.11
CA LEU A 92 -0.08 2.57 8.81
C LEU A 92 -0.95 1.31 8.75
N MET A 93 -1.83 1.10 9.73
CA MET A 93 -2.72 -0.06 9.78
C MET A 93 -3.67 -0.07 8.58
N SER A 94 -4.23 1.09 8.21
CA SER A 94 -5.08 1.19 7.02
C SER A 94 -4.33 0.89 5.72
N ALA A 95 -3.07 1.31 5.63
CA ALA A 95 -2.19 1.00 4.49
C ALA A 95 -1.91 -0.50 4.39
N VAL A 96 -1.51 -1.13 5.50
CA VAL A 96 -1.24 -2.56 5.59
C VAL A 96 -2.47 -3.38 5.23
N GLU A 97 -3.66 -2.97 5.70
CA GLU A 97 -4.92 -3.62 5.34
C GLU A 97 -5.19 -3.54 3.83
N GLY A 98 -4.94 -2.38 3.21
CA GLY A 98 -5.05 -2.22 1.74
C GLY A 98 -4.11 -3.15 0.98
N ILE A 99 -2.85 -3.26 1.43
CA ILE A 99 -1.85 -4.15 0.82
C ILE A 99 -2.30 -5.61 0.95
N ALA A 100 -2.70 -6.06 2.14
CA ALA A 100 -3.17 -7.42 2.37
C ALA A 100 -4.36 -7.79 1.49
N ILE A 101 -5.35 -6.90 1.36
CA ILE A 101 -6.51 -7.10 0.48
C ILE A 101 -6.08 -7.20 -0.99
N GLY A 102 -5.17 -6.33 -1.43
CA GLY A 102 -4.69 -6.28 -2.81
C GLY A 102 -3.85 -7.49 -3.23
N LEU A 103 -3.23 -8.17 -2.26
CA LEU A 103 -2.25 -9.25 -2.47
C LEU A 103 -2.71 -10.63 -1.96
N LYS A 104 -3.94 -10.76 -1.45
CA LYS A 104 -4.47 -11.99 -0.83
C LYS A 104 -4.42 -13.28 -1.69
N GLY A 105 -4.28 -13.14 -3.01
CA GLY A 105 -4.21 -14.28 -3.95
C GLY A 105 -2.81 -14.80 -4.21
N LEU A 106 -1.78 -14.23 -3.58
CA LEU A 106 -0.40 -14.62 -3.80
C LEU A 106 -0.02 -15.94 -3.11
N PRO A 107 1.02 -16.62 -3.61
CA PRO A 107 1.66 -17.74 -2.92
C PRO A 107 2.06 -17.38 -1.47
N PRO A 108 1.98 -18.35 -0.53
CA PRO A 108 2.36 -18.10 0.87
C PRO A 108 3.79 -17.58 1.05
N ALA A 109 4.74 -18.02 0.22
CA ALA A 109 6.12 -17.56 0.29
C ALA A 109 6.26 -16.05 0.04
N ASP A 110 5.48 -15.51 -0.91
CA ASP A 110 5.49 -14.08 -1.22
C ASP A 110 4.85 -13.27 -0.09
N LEU A 111 3.77 -13.78 0.50
CA LEU A 111 3.11 -13.16 1.66
C LEU A 111 4.05 -13.10 2.88
N VAL A 112 4.83 -14.16 3.12
CA VAL A 112 5.85 -14.18 4.18
C VAL A 112 6.93 -13.13 3.91
N ALA A 113 7.47 -13.06 2.69
CA ALA A 113 8.50 -12.07 2.35
C ALA A 113 8.00 -10.63 2.53
N ILE A 114 6.74 -10.34 2.17
CA ILE A 114 6.11 -9.04 2.40
C ILE A 114 5.99 -8.77 3.91
N SER A 115 5.47 -9.73 4.68
CA SER A 115 5.32 -9.62 6.13
C SER A 115 6.65 -9.33 6.81
N GLU A 116 7.70 -10.11 6.53
CA GLU A 116 9.04 -9.93 7.11
C GLU A 116 9.61 -8.55 6.76
N ARG A 117 9.41 -8.11 5.51
CA ARG A 117 9.89 -6.80 5.08
C ARG A 117 9.15 -5.65 5.77
N LEU A 118 7.84 -5.76 5.93
CA LEU A 118 7.03 -4.77 6.63
C LEU A 118 7.43 -4.70 8.11
N ASP A 119 7.61 -5.84 8.77
CA ASP A 119 7.96 -5.87 10.20
C ASP A 119 9.38 -5.35 10.48
N ALA A 120 10.31 -5.60 9.56
CA ALA A 120 11.67 -5.08 9.64
C ALA A 120 11.75 -3.54 9.58
N GLU A 121 10.78 -2.89 8.94
CA GLU A 121 10.73 -1.43 8.81
C GLU A 121 9.72 -0.77 9.75
N PHE A 122 8.63 -1.46 10.05
CA PHE A 122 7.48 -0.96 10.80
C PHE A 122 7.02 -2.05 11.79
N THR A 123 7.66 -2.09 12.97
CA THR A 123 7.41 -3.11 14.00
C THR A 123 5.92 -3.35 14.26
N GLY A 124 5.49 -4.60 14.21
CA GLY A 124 4.09 -5.02 14.39
C GLY A 124 3.26 -5.02 13.10
N SER A 125 3.75 -4.43 12.01
CA SER A 125 3.02 -4.36 10.74
C SER A 125 2.97 -5.70 10.02
N GLY A 126 3.97 -6.56 10.20
CA GLY A 126 3.96 -7.91 9.62
C GLY A 126 2.92 -8.81 10.28
N GLU A 127 2.79 -8.75 11.61
CA GLU A 127 1.74 -9.46 12.34
C GLU A 127 0.34 -9.02 11.86
N HIS A 128 0.11 -7.71 11.79
CA HIS A 128 -1.16 -7.17 11.30
C HIS A 128 -1.44 -7.57 9.84
N PHE A 129 -0.44 -7.53 8.97
CA PHE A 129 -0.56 -7.98 7.58
C PHE A 129 -1.03 -9.43 7.49
N ASN A 130 -0.43 -10.32 8.28
CA ASN A 130 -0.80 -11.74 8.31
C ASN A 130 -2.20 -11.96 8.85
N GLU A 131 -2.59 -11.25 9.91
CA GLU A 131 -3.94 -11.30 10.48
C GLU A 131 -4.99 -10.93 9.43
N VAL A 132 -4.78 -9.82 8.72
CA VAL A 132 -5.69 -9.39 7.64
C VAL A 132 -5.70 -10.43 6.52
N CYS A 133 -4.55 -10.92 6.06
CA CYS A 133 -4.46 -11.96 5.04
C CYS A 133 -5.24 -13.23 5.42
N TYR A 134 -5.22 -13.62 6.69
CA TYR A 134 -6.00 -14.76 7.19
C TYR A 134 -7.51 -14.48 7.16
N ARG A 135 -7.93 -13.28 7.55
CA ARG A 135 -9.35 -12.88 7.62
C ARG A 135 -10.01 -12.75 6.25
N VAL A 136 -9.25 -12.39 5.21
CA VAL A 136 -9.78 -12.12 3.86
C VAL A 136 -9.66 -13.30 2.88
N ARG A 137 -9.20 -14.47 3.36
CA ARG A 137 -9.23 -15.76 2.65
C ARG A 137 -10.62 -16.38 2.68
#